data_AF-A0A8S3K2G3-F1
#
_entry.id   AF-A0A8S3K2G3-F1
#
_cell.length_a   1.000
_cell.length_b   1.000
_cell.length_c   1.000
_cell.angle_alpha   90.00
_cell.angle_beta   90.00
_cell.angle_gamma   90.00
#
_symmetry.space_group_name_H-M   'P 1'
#
loop_
_entity.id
_entity.type
_entity.pdbx_description
1 polymer ?
#
loop_
_entity_poly.entity_id
_entity_poly.type
_entity_poly.pdbx_seq_one_letter_code
_entity_poly.pdbx_strand_id
1 'polypeptide(L)'
;RKLIKCAKITGLINELYRKQIWPLILNAPSYCTVEYDNNNKLYFCPIDYYSADKEQIQSHRYYGQVRMDVERTLKRFPPNYSDSDRIELQEELIVVVIKMLIKHDYLNYYQ
;
A
#
# COMPACT_ATOMS: atom_id res chain seq x y z
N ARG A 1 15.85 18.95 -0.69
CA ARG A 1 17.04 18.73 0.19
C ARG A 1 16.76 18.98 1.68
N LYS A 2 16.07 20.06 2.09
CA LYS A 2 15.74 20.32 3.51
C LYS A 2 14.83 19.24 4.14
N LEU A 3 13.78 18.80 3.45
CA LEU A 3 12.85 17.76 3.93
C LEU A 3 13.53 16.43 4.27
N ILE A 4 14.43 15.95 3.40
CA ILE A 4 15.22 14.73 3.65
C ILE A 4 16.11 14.89 4.89
N LYS A 5 16.71 16.07 5.08
CA LYS A 5 17.52 16.36 6.27
C LYS A 5 16.67 16.35 7.54
N CYS A 6 15.49 16.96 7.53
CA CYS A 6 14.57 16.96 8.66
C CYS A 6 14.08 15.54 8.97
N ALA A 7 13.63 14.77 7.97
CA ALA A 7 13.18 13.39 8.15
C ALA A 7 14.25 12.49 8.77
N LYS A 8 15.52 12.67 8.39
CA LYS A 8 16.66 11.94 8.99
C LYS A 8 16.94 12.30 10.45
N ILE A 9 16.74 13.55 10.83
CA ILE A 9 17.07 14.04 12.18
C ILE A 9 15.97 13.74 13.18
N THR A 10 14.71 13.98 12.82
CA THR A 10 13.60 13.93 13.77
C THR A 10 12.82 12.61 13.73
N GLY A 11 12.95 11.85 12.63
CA GLY A 11 11.94 10.88 12.24
C GLY A 11 10.63 11.60 11.90
N LEU A 12 9.89 11.12 10.89
CA LEU A 12 8.55 11.62 10.62
C LEU A 12 7.57 10.92 11.59
N ILE A 13 7.49 11.43 12.82
CA ILE A 13 6.77 10.75 13.91
C ILE A 13 5.25 10.73 13.65
N ASN A 14 4.69 11.84 13.16
CA ASN A 14 3.26 11.98 12.92
C ASN A 14 2.83 11.33 11.59
N GLU A 15 1.76 10.54 11.62
CA GLU A 15 1.13 9.92 10.45
C GLU A 15 0.68 10.95 9.39
N LEU A 16 0.09 12.07 9.81
CA LEU A 16 -0.38 13.13 8.91
C LEU A 16 0.78 13.70 8.08
N TYR A 17 1.92 13.95 8.73
CA TYR A 17 3.12 14.42 8.04
C TYR A 17 3.70 13.33 7.14
N ARG A 18 3.67 12.04 7.54
CA ARG A 18 4.13 10.95 6.68
C ARG A 18 3.33 10.84 5.39
N LYS A 19 1.99 10.92 5.47
CA LYS A 19 1.11 10.89 4.29
C LYS A 19 1.47 11.98 3.28
N GLN A 20 1.81 13.19 3.73
CA GLN A 20 2.18 14.29 2.84
C GLN A 20 3.63 14.24 2.36
N ILE A 21 4.56 13.85 3.23
CA ILE A 21 6.01 13.99 2.98
C ILE A 21 6.60 12.79 2.27
N TRP A 22 6.14 11.55 2.54
CA TRP A 22 6.69 10.36 1.91
C TRP A 22 6.59 10.37 0.38
N PRO A 23 5.47 10.77 -0.25
CA PRO A 23 5.40 10.90 -1.70
C PRO A 23 6.43 11.89 -2.26
N LEU A 24 6.64 13.02 -1.58
CA LEU A 24 7.62 14.03 -1.97
C LEU A 24 9.07 13.52 -1.84
N ILE A 25 9.36 12.69 -0.84
CA ILE A 25 10.68 12.07 -0.66
C ILE A 25 10.95 11.01 -1.73
N LEU A 26 9.94 10.18 -2.03
CA LEU A 26 10.03 9.14 -3.05
C LEU A 26 10.06 9.69 -4.48
N ASN A 27 9.90 11.01 -4.64
CA ASN A 27 9.70 11.67 -5.92
C ASN A 27 8.62 10.95 -6.72
N ALA A 28 7.51 10.60 -6.05
CA ALA A 28 6.43 9.85 -6.64
C ALA A 28 5.92 10.64 -7.86
N PRO A 29 5.86 10.02 -9.05
CA PRO A 29 5.50 10.69 -10.29
C PRO A 29 4.08 11.28 -10.26
N SER A 30 3.84 12.30 -11.09
CA SER A 30 2.62 13.11 -11.17
C SER A 30 1.34 12.34 -11.51
N TYR A 31 1.44 11.06 -11.85
CA TYR A 31 0.27 10.20 -12.04
C TYR A 31 -0.30 9.67 -10.72
N CYS A 32 0.34 9.91 -9.58
CA CYS A 32 -0.30 9.72 -8.28
C CYS A 32 -1.20 10.94 -8.00
N THR A 33 -2.48 10.87 -8.37
CA THR A 33 -3.47 11.87 -7.99
C THR A 33 -3.91 11.66 -6.55
N VAL A 34 -4.10 12.76 -5.85
CA VAL A 34 -4.70 12.79 -4.53
C VAL A 34 -6.20 12.89 -4.76
N GLU A 35 -6.94 11.84 -4.39
CA GLU A 35 -8.38 11.78 -4.56
C GLU A 35 -9.08 11.58 -3.21
N TYR A 36 -10.36 11.95 -3.17
CA TYR A 36 -11.24 11.82 -2.02
C TYR A 36 -12.30 10.78 -2.35
N ASP A 37 -12.58 9.88 -1.41
CA ASP A 37 -13.72 8.97 -1.57
C ASP A 37 -15.03 9.72 -1.26
N ASN A 38 -16.17 9.03 -1.42
CA ASN A 38 -17.48 9.59 -1.09
C ASN A 38 -17.63 9.98 0.40
N ASN A 39 -16.72 9.51 1.25
CA ASN A 39 -16.65 9.78 2.68
C ASN A 39 -15.56 10.82 3.02
N ASN A 40 -15.00 11.50 2.02
CA ASN A 40 -13.93 12.49 2.16
C ASN A 40 -12.61 11.92 2.72
N LYS A 41 -12.37 10.62 2.59
CA LYS A 41 -11.12 9.93 2.95
C LYS A 41 -10.09 10.13 1.84
N LEU A 42 -8.94 10.65 2.22
CA LEU A 42 -7.79 10.89 1.33
C LEU A 42 -7.15 9.56 0.89
N TYR A 43 -7.03 9.32 -0.41
CA TYR A 43 -6.23 8.22 -0.95
C TYR A 43 -5.28 8.69 -2.05
N PHE A 44 -4.14 8.01 -2.16
CA PHE A 44 -3.17 8.22 -3.23
C PHE A 44 -3.43 7.18 -4.32
N CYS A 45 -3.86 7.64 -5.50
CA CYS A 45 -4.17 6.76 -6.61
C CYS A 45 -3.19 7.04 -7.77
N PRO A 46 -2.36 6.07 -8.19
CA PRO A 46 -1.85 6.07 -9.55
C PRO A 46 -3.06 6.11 -10.51
N ILE A 47 -3.08 7.03 -11.49
CA ILE A 47 -4.11 7.18 -12.53
C ILE A 47 -4.45 5.85 -13.25
N ASP A 48 -3.57 4.85 -13.15
CA ASP A 48 -3.66 3.52 -13.75
C ASP A 48 -3.78 2.37 -12.72
N TYR A 49 -4.15 2.66 -11.48
CA TYR A 49 -4.42 1.66 -10.42
C TYR A 49 -5.67 0.77 -10.72
N TYR A 50 -6.38 1.10 -11.79
CA TYR A 50 -7.59 0.44 -12.26
C TYR A 50 -7.34 -0.31 -13.57
N SER A 51 -7.24 -1.64 -13.47
CA SER A 51 -7.74 -2.54 -14.51
C SER A 51 -7.81 -4.00 -14.08
N ALA A 52 -7.08 -4.42 -13.04
CA ALA A 52 -7.11 -5.80 -12.59
C ALA A 52 -8.42 -6.14 -11.85
N ASP A 53 -9.23 -7.02 -12.44
CA ASP A 53 -10.43 -7.56 -11.81
C ASP A 53 -10.08 -8.60 -10.72
N LYS A 54 -11.09 -9.03 -9.97
CA LYS A 54 -10.90 -9.99 -8.87
C LYS A 54 -10.40 -11.34 -9.37
N GLU A 55 -10.81 -11.78 -10.55
CA GLU A 55 -10.43 -13.07 -11.12
C GLU A 55 -8.96 -13.07 -11.57
N GLN A 56 -8.50 -11.98 -12.17
CA GLN A 56 -7.10 -11.74 -12.53
C GLN A 56 -6.20 -11.70 -11.31
N ILE A 57 -6.66 -11.09 -10.20
CA ILE A 57 -5.93 -11.08 -8.93
C ILE A 57 -5.80 -12.49 -8.37
N GLN A 58 -6.90 -13.24 -8.29
CA GLN A 58 -6.90 -14.59 -7.69
C GLN A 58 -6.17 -15.63 -8.54
N SER A 59 -6.15 -15.46 -9.86
CA SER A 59 -5.44 -16.35 -10.79
C SER A 59 -3.94 -16.05 -10.93
N HIS A 60 -3.45 -14.93 -10.36
CA HIS A 60 -2.05 -14.56 -10.44
C HIS A 60 -1.14 -15.58 -9.75
N ARG A 61 -0.02 -15.95 -10.39
CA ARG A 61 0.90 -17.02 -9.92
C ARG A 61 1.42 -16.85 -8.49
N TYR A 62 1.52 -15.61 -8.01
CA TYR A 62 2.01 -15.29 -6.66
C TYR A 62 0.89 -15.12 -5.62
N TYR A 63 -0.38 -15.20 -6.00
CA TYR A 63 -1.53 -14.95 -5.11
C TYR A 63 -1.48 -15.80 -3.84
N GLY A 64 -1.33 -17.12 -3.98
CA GLY A 64 -1.28 -18.02 -2.83
C GLY A 64 -0.10 -17.75 -1.89
N GLN A 65 1.07 -17.41 -2.44
CA GLN A 65 2.25 -17.08 -1.65
C GLN A 65 2.06 -15.78 -0.87
N VAL A 66 1.63 -14.71 -1.55
CA VAL A 66 1.35 -13.40 -0.94
C VAL A 66 0.33 -13.53 0.17
N ARG A 67 -0.77 -14.24 -0.07
CA ARG A 67 -1.80 -14.47 0.94
C ARG A 67 -1.24 -15.13 2.20
N MET A 68 -0.49 -16.23 2.05
CA MET A 68 0.11 -16.93 3.19
C MET A 68 1.09 -16.05 3.98
N ASP A 69 1.86 -15.20 3.29
CA ASP A 69 2.81 -14.30 3.94
C ASP A 69 2.10 -13.16 4.68
N VAL A 70 1.05 -12.59 4.08
CA VAL A 70 0.20 -11.58 4.73
C VAL A 70 -0.52 -12.14 5.96
N GLU A 71 -1.09 -13.35 5.88
CA GLU A 71 -1.71 -14.03 7.03
C GLU A 71 -0.72 -14.22 8.20
N ARG A 72 0.58 -14.37 7.94
CA ARG A 72 1.62 -14.47 8.98
C ARG A 72 2.03 -13.13 9.57
N THR A 73 1.70 -12.00 8.94
CA THR A 73 2.04 -10.65 9.44
C THR A 73 1.15 -10.17 10.60
N LEU A 74 0.17 -10.97 11.05
CA LEU A 74 -0.76 -10.67 12.15
C LEU A 74 -0.09 -10.11 13.43
N LYS A 75 1.16 -10.49 13.72
CA LYS A 75 1.91 -9.96 14.88
C LYS A 75 2.28 -8.47 14.79
N ARG A 76 2.13 -7.84 13.62
CA ARG A 76 2.50 -6.43 13.37
C ARG A 76 1.32 -5.47 13.53
N PHE A 77 0.10 -5.98 13.67
CA PHE A 77 -1.07 -5.11 13.90
C PHE A 77 -1.07 -4.59 15.34
N PRO A 78 -1.40 -3.30 15.54
CA PRO A 78 -1.55 -2.75 16.87
C PRO A 78 -2.67 -3.47 17.64
N PRO A 79 -2.56 -3.61 18.98
CA PRO A 79 -3.49 -4.42 19.79
C PRO A 79 -4.92 -3.87 19.82
N ASN A 80 -5.13 -2.60 19.44
CA ASN A 80 -6.42 -1.92 19.43
C ASN A 80 -7.28 -2.15 18.17
N TYR A 81 -6.76 -2.85 17.15
CA TYR A 81 -7.56 -3.20 15.96
C TYR A 81 -8.45 -4.42 16.23
N SER A 82 -9.71 -4.36 15.79
CA SER A 82 -10.61 -5.52 15.82
C SER A 82 -10.16 -6.58 14.82
N ASP A 83 -10.58 -7.84 15.02
CA ASP A 83 -10.22 -8.91 14.09
C ASP A 83 -10.83 -8.70 12.70
N SER A 84 -12.01 -8.08 12.60
CA SER A 84 -12.61 -7.70 11.31
C SER A 84 -11.78 -6.65 10.58
N ASP A 85 -11.31 -5.60 11.27
CA ASP A 85 -10.50 -4.55 10.63
C ASP A 85 -9.15 -5.11 10.15
N ARG A 86 -8.59 -6.08 10.88
CA ARG A 86 -7.35 -6.76 10.49
C ARG A 86 -7.54 -7.55 9.21
N ILE A 87 -8.63 -8.33 9.12
CA ILE A 87 -8.95 -9.12 7.93
C ILE A 87 -9.13 -8.20 6.72
N GLU A 88 -9.87 -7.09 6.88
CA GLU A 88 -10.05 -6.12 5.80
C GLU A 88 -8.72 -5.53 5.31
N LEU A 89 -7.86 -5.08 6.23
CA LEU A 89 -6.54 -4.54 5.88
C LEU A 89 -5.61 -5.59 5.26
N GLN A 90 -5.72 -6.86 5.67
CA GLN A 90 -4.97 -7.95 5.05
C GLN A 90 -5.41 -8.20 3.61
N GLU A 91 -6.72 -8.21 3.35
CA GLU A 91 -7.26 -8.35 1.99
C GLU A 91 -6.84 -7.17 1.11
N GLU A 92 -6.92 -5.92 1.62
CA GLU A 92 -6.42 -4.74 0.91
C GLU A 92 -4.93 -4.85 0.57
N LEU A 93 -4.10 -5.34 1.51
CA LEU A 93 -2.67 -5.51 1.29
C LEU A 93 -2.37 -6.56 0.20
N ILE A 94 -3.06 -7.70 0.21
CA ILE A 94 -2.93 -8.74 -0.82
C ILE A 94 -3.25 -8.13 -2.20
N VAL A 95 -4.35 -7.39 -2.30
CA VAL A 95 -4.78 -6.75 -3.55
C VAL A 95 -3.73 -5.77 -4.06
N VAL A 96 -3.18 -4.90 -3.21
CA VAL A 96 -2.16 -3.92 -3.60
C VAL A 96 -0.90 -4.61 -4.14
N VAL A 97 -0.42 -5.64 -3.46
CA VAL A 97 0.80 -6.36 -3.88
C VAL A 97 0.59 -7.07 -5.22
N ILE A 98 -0.55 -7.76 -5.38
CA ILE A 98 -0.82 -8.50 -6.63
C ILE A 98 -1.04 -7.54 -7.80
N LYS A 99 -1.76 -6.44 -7.62
CA LYS A 99 -1.91 -5.40 -8.65
C LYS A 99 -0.55 -4.85 -9.10
N MET A 100 0.38 -4.64 -8.18
CA MET A 100 1.73 -4.20 -8.49
C MET A 100 2.45 -5.24 -9.39
N LEU A 101 2.37 -6.53 -9.05
CA LEU A 101 2.99 -7.61 -9.81
C LEU A 101 2.36 -7.83 -11.19
N ILE A 102 1.03 -7.65 -11.33
CA ILE A 102 0.34 -7.70 -12.62
C ILE A 102 0.83 -6.57 -13.54
N LYS A 103 0.93 -5.35 -13.00
CA LYS A 103 1.39 -4.18 -13.76
C LYS A 103 2.87 -4.25 -14.14
N HIS A 104 3.67 -4.92 -13.31
CA HIS A 104 5.11 -5.01 -13.46
C HIS A 104 5.53 -6.48 -13.51
N ASP A 105 5.22 -7.14 -14.62
CA ASP A 105 5.46 -8.58 -14.88
C ASP A 105 6.93 -9.01 -14.77
N TYR A 106 7.86 -8.06 -14.94
CA TYR A 106 9.30 -8.25 -14.74
C TYR A 106 9.71 -8.37 -13.26
N LEU A 107 8.83 -8.05 -12.32
CA LEU A 107 9.09 -8.18 -10.88
C LEU A 107 8.73 -9.58 -10.37
N ASN A 108 9.58 -10.08 -9.49
CA ASN A 108 9.34 -11.33 -8.77
C ASN A 108 9.04 -11.03 -7.30
N TYR A 109 8.00 -11.66 -6.78
CA TYR A 109 7.63 -11.52 -5.37
C TYR A 109 8.69 -12.16 -4.46
N TYR A 110 8.97 -11.51 -3.33
CA TYR A 110 9.88 -11.97 -2.28
C TYR A 110 9.24 -11.77 -0.89
N GLN A 111 9.54 -12.68 0.03
CA GLN A 111 8.97 -12.77 1.38
C GLN A 111 9.57 -11.77 2.38
#